data_AF-A0A416S1Q0-F1
#
_entry.id   AF-A0A416S1Q0-F1
#
_cell.length_a   1.000
_cell.length_b   1.000
_cell.length_c   1.000
_cell.angle_alpha   90.00
_cell.angle_beta   90.00
_cell.angle_gamma   90.00
#
_symmetry.space_group_name_H-M   'P 1'
#
loop_
_entity.id
_entity.type
_entity.pdbx_description
1 polymer ?
#
loop_
_entity_poly.entity_id
_entity_poly.type
_entity_poly.pdbx_seq_one_letter_code
_entity_poly.pdbx_strand_id
1 'polypeptide(L)' 'MDDGIFTIQVRKCKRCGRLLTSKEAVERGYGCQCAKNARKEEEAQKPIPGQRNIFDYLQDEEE' A
#
# COMPACT_ATOMS: atom_id res chain seq x y z
N MET A 1 -37.77 5.42 -20.92
CA MET A 1 -36.99 4.29 -21.47
C MET A 1 -35.56 4.58 -21.10
N ASP A 2 -35.05 3.94 -20.06
CA ASP A 2 -33.63 3.98 -19.77
C ASP A 2 -32.90 3.27 -20.92
N ASP A 3 -32.03 3.98 -21.63
CA ASP A 3 -31.36 3.60 -22.88
C ASP A 3 -30.39 2.40 -22.74
N GLY A 4 -30.57 1.54 -21.73
CA GLY A 4 -29.71 0.37 -21.48
C GLY A 4 -28.27 0.71 -21.08
N ILE A 5 -27.96 1.98 -20.84
CA ILE A 5 -26.62 2.45 -20.47
C ILE A 5 -26.42 2.24 -18.96
N PHE A 6 -25.56 1.30 -18.58
CA PHE A 6 -25.12 1.12 -17.21
C PHE A 6 -23.72 1.73 -17.01
N THR A 7 -23.57 2.59 -16.00
CA THR A 7 -22.29 3.19 -15.63
C THR A 7 -21.58 2.36 -14.58
N ILE A 8 -20.32 2.02 -14.80
CA ILE A 8 -19.48 1.32 -13.82
C ILE A 8 -18.43 2.28 -13.29
N GLN A 9 -18.33 2.40 -11.96
CA GLN A 9 -17.24 3.15 -11.34
C GLN A 9 -15.92 2.40 -11.49
N VAL A 10 -14.93 3.08 -12.07
CA VAL A 10 -13.60 2.51 -12.31
C VAL A 10 -12.50 3.43 -11.82
N ARG A 11 -11.39 2.86 -11.39
CA ARG A 11 -10.19 3.62 -10.97
C ARG A 11 -8.92 2.91 -11.40
N LYS A 12 -7.84 3.65 -11.66
CA LYS A 12 -6.52 3.05 -11.91
C LYS A 12 -5.83 2.69 -10.59
N CYS A 13 -5.18 1.53 -10.55
CA CYS A 13 -4.34 1.12 -9.43
C CYS A 13 -3.18 2.10 -9.25
N LYS A 14 -2.98 2.60 -8.03
CA LYS A 14 -1.93 3.58 -7.70
C LYS A 14 -0.51 3.08 -7.98
N ARG A 15 -0.28 1.76 -8.00
CA ARG A 15 1.05 1.16 -8.21
C ARG A 15 1.33 0.80 -9.67
N CYS A 16 0.41 0.08 -10.32
CA CYS A 16 0.63 -0.50 -11.63
C CYS A 16 -0.28 0.06 -12.74
N GLY A 17 -1.16 1.01 -12.42
CA GLY A 17 -2.06 1.65 -13.40
C GLY A 17 -3.21 0.78 -13.93
N ARG A 18 -3.30 -0.50 -13.55
CA ARG A 18 -4.37 -1.41 -14.00
C ARG A 18 -5.75 -0.89 -13.57
N LEU A 19 -6.75 -1.03 -14.45
CA LEU A 19 -8.14 -0.69 -14.16
C LEU A 19 -8.72 -1.60 -13.07
N LEU A 20 -9.33 -0.98 -12.07
CA LEU A 20 -10.04 -1.61 -10.96
C LEU A 20 -11.53 -1.36 -11.16
N THR A 21 -12.30 -2.45 -11.11
CA THR A 21 -13.75 -2.45 -11.35
C THR A 21 -14.54 -2.93 -10.13
N SER A 22 -13.92 -3.71 -9.24
CA SER A 22 -14.52 -4.13 -7.97
C SER A 22 -14.59 -2.95 -7.00
N LYS A 23 -15.72 -2.80 -6.30
CA LYS A 23 -15.97 -1.70 -5.35
C LYS A 23 -14.84 -1.55 -4.31
N GLU A 24 -14.46 -2.64 -3.65
CA GLU A 24 -13.37 -2.64 -2.65
C GLU A 24 -12.03 -2.17 -3.24
N ALA A 25 -11.70 -2.63 -4.46
CA ALA A 25 -10.44 -2.28 -5.12
C ALA A 25 -10.42 -0.80 -5.53
N VAL A 26 -11.56 -0.26 -5.98
CA VAL A 26 -11.72 1.16 -6.33
C VAL A 26 -11.56 2.05 -5.09
N GLU A 27 -12.18 1.67 -3.96
CA GLU A 27 -12.07 2.38 -2.69
C GLU A 27 -10.62 2.37 -2.17
N ARG A 28 -10.00 1.19 -2.11
CA ARG A 28 -8.59 1.04 -1.66
C ARG A 28 -7.60 1.68 -2.63
N GLY A 29 -7.94 1.75 -3.92
CA GLY A 29 -7.07 2.28 -4.98
C GLY A 29 -5.91 1.35 -5.38
N TYR A 30 -5.91 0.10 -4.89
CA TYR A 30 -4.90 -0.90 -5.20
C TYR A 30 -5.55 -2.24 -5.56
N GLY A 31 -5.09 -2.83 -6.66
CA GLY A 31 -5.41 -4.22 -7.01
C GLY A 31 -4.91 -5.21 -5.94
N CYS A 32 -5.45 -6.43 -5.94
CA CYS A 32 -5.18 -7.46 -4.93
C CYS A 32 -3.67 -7.64 -4.65
N GLN A 33 -2.87 -7.90 -5.69
CA GLN A 33 -1.42 -8.11 -5.53
C GLN A 33 -0.69 -6.85 -5.08
N CYS A 34 -1.02 -5.69 -5.66
CA CYS A 34 -0.36 -4.43 -5.34
C CYS A 34 -0.60 -3.98 -3.90
N ALA A 35 -1.79 -4.25 -3.36
CA ALA A 35 -2.07 -3.94 -1.95
C ALA A 35 -1.32 -4.84 -0.99
N LYS A 36 -1.19 -6.14 -1.31
CA LYS A 36 -0.39 -7.06 -0.53
C LYS A 36 1.08 -6.61 -0.48
N ASN A 37 1.62 -6.15 -1.61
CA ASN A 37 2.98 -5.64 -1.66
C ASN A 37 3.13 -4.30 -0.92
N ALA A 38 2.18 -3.38 -1.07
CA ALA A 38 2.20 -2.11 -0.33
C ALA A 38 2.20 -2.34 1.20
N ARG A 39 1.38 -3.30 1.68
CA ARG A 39 1.36 -3.66 3.10
C ARG A 39 2.68 -4.27 3.56
N LYS A 40 3.27 -5.16 2.74
CA LYS A 40 4.59 -5.73 3.04
C LYS A 40 5.71 -4.68 3.10
N GLU A 41 5.69 -3.68 2.23
CA GLU A 41 6.65 -2.57 2.27
C GLU A 41 6.49 -1.73 3.53
N GLU A 42 5.25 -1.42 3.94
CA GLU A 42 4.99 -0.74 5.20
C GLU A 42 5.47 -1.57 6.41
N GLU A 43 5.23 -2.88 6.40
CA GLU A 43 5.72 -3.79 7.44
C GLU A 43 7.24 -3.90 7.45
N ALA A 44 7.90 -3.90 6.29
CA ALA A 44 9.36 -3.94 6.18
C ALA A 44 10.04 -2.64 6.62
N GLN A 45 9.34 -1.51 6.54
CA GLN A 45 9.84 -0.23 7.02
C GLN A 45 9.73 -0.07 8.54
N LYS A 46 8.96 -0.94 9.21
CA LYS A 46 8.91 -0.95 10.68
C LYS A 46 10.25 -1.46 11.22
N PRO A 47 10.85 -0.77 12.21
CA PRO A 47 12.09 -1.21 12.82
C PRO A 47 11.86 -2.60 13.44
N ILE A 48 12.81 -3.50 13.23
CA ILE A 48 12.77 -4.83 13.83
C ILE A 48 12.97 -4.64 15.35
N PRO A 49 12.10 -5.20 16.21
CA PRO A 49 12.24 -5.04 17.65
C PRO A 49 13.60 -5.56 18.13
N GLY A 50 14.38 -4.68 18.78
CA GLY A 50 15.74 -4.97 19.26
C GLY A 50 16.86 -4.74 18.22
N GLN A 51 16.53 -4.30 17.00
CA GLN A 51 17.55 -3.89 16.04
C GLN A 51 18.11 -2.52 16.45
N ARG A 52 19.41 -2.48 16.76
CA ARG A 52 20.17 -1.25 17.01
C ARG A 52 21.06 -0.93 15.82
N ASN A 53 21.09 0.34 15.44
CA ASN A 53 22.02 0.89 14.46
C ASN A 53 23.32 1.30 15.16
N ILE A 54 24.44 1.37 14.41
CA ILE A 54 25.75 1.77 14.96
C ILE A 54 25.67 3.14 15.67
N PHE A 55 24.81 4.04 15.18
CA PHE A 55 24.54 5.33 15.79
C PHE A 55 23.83 5.24 17.15
N ASP A 56 22.96 4.24 17.35
CA ASP A 56 22.30 3.98 18.65
C ASP A 56 23.34 3.57 19.70
N TYR A 57 24.37 2.81 19.27
CA TYR A 57 25.46 2.36 20.13
C TYR A 57 26.42 3.49 20.51
N LEU A 58 26.80 4.33 19.55
CA LEU A 58 27.69 5.47 19.79
C LEU A 58 27.03 6.52 20.71
N GLN A 59 25.71 6.66 20.65
CA GLN A 59 24.97 7.58 21.52
C GLN A 59 24.92 7.08 22.98
N ASP A 60 24.92 5.76 23.19
CA ASP A 60 25.04 5.14 24.54
C ASP A 60 26.47 5.29 25.12
N GLU A 61 27.52 5.49 24.30
CA GLU A 61 28.92 5.63 24.76
C GLU A 61 29.33 7.08 25.12
N GLU A 62 28.55 8.08 24.68
CA GLU A 62 28.78 9.51 24.99
C GLU A 62 28.07 9.99 26.27
N GLU A 63 27.29 9.14 26.94
CA GLU A 63 26.56 9.41 28.20
C GLU A 63 27.24 8.76 29.44
#